data_AF-A0A2N6EFT9-F1
#
_entry.id   AF-A0A2N6EFT9-F1
#
_cell.length_a   1.000
_cell.length_b   1.000
_cell.length_c   1.000
_cell.angle_alpha   90.00
_cell.angle_beta   90.00
_cell.angle_gamma   90.00
#
_symmetry.space_group_name_H-M   'P 1'
#
loop_
_entity.id
_entity.type
_entity.pdbx_description
1 polymer ?
#
loop_
_entity_poly.entity_id
_entity_poly.type
_entity_poly.pdbx_seq_one_letter_code
_entity_poly.pdbx_strand_id
1 'polypeptide(L)'
;MAKAFAPSTIASGGTSTLTISLGNANATAATLSAILTDTLPSGVTVAGTPNVGGTCAGTVTAAAGSGTVSYASGATIPAGGCTITVDVTSGSPGTVTNTIAAGALQTNQGNNASAATANLTVSGADLSGIVYHDANHNGSREFGESGTGETLYVKLVPRSGGSCAGPADDVASVDSGTGAYTLSGVPPGDYCLILDTNNTLADVTPGRPSRWIGMEESDGRREVTAVNFDLSGFDFGLYLGSRLSGTVFKDTGAGGGTANNGTKDGGESGLGNLLVSLTDNSGSTTYDSGLTAGDGTFEFYAPGSISDGTTLRVVERNLGGYVSTGGGAGTTGGGYDRATDAVSFSFAAGRTDSGLLFGDVPATTFLTDGSRSALPGTVLFFPHTFVAGTAGSVSFCTSAVAGPAISGWSETLFRDTDCNGLFGAGDVPLSGSLSLVADQKVCIFVKEEVPATAPTNAQNAVTVTATFDYANAAPAIQDVLTRSDLTRVGTVTSAGLLLHKAVDKATALPGEDLTYTLTYTNNSSGQLSSIVVNDMVPAYTTFLSAGCGVLPSNLTACTVDQEPAVGGTGAVRWSFGGSLSSGASGTVNYVVRIIP
;
A
#
# COMPACT_ATOMS: atom_id res chain seq x y z
N MET A 1 -4.67 -20.83 72.33
CA MET A 1 -5.47 -20.67 71.10
C MET A 1 -4.49 -20.44 69.95
N ALA A 2 -4.76 -21.01 68.78
CA ALA A 2 -3.92 -20.84 67.59
C ALA A 2 -4.80 -20.76 66.34
N LYS A 3 -4.25 -20.20 65.26
CA LYS A 3 -4.88 -20.14 63.94
C LYS A 3 -3.91 -20.67 62.88
N ALA A 4 -4.45 -21.26 61.83
CA ALA A 4 -3.68 -21.66 60.65
C ALA A 4 -4.55 -21.63 59.40
N PHE A 5 -3.90 -21.39 58.26
CA PHE A 5 -4.48 -21.56 56.92
C PHE A 5 -3.78 -22.74 56.25
N ALA A 6 -4.54 -23.61 55.59
CA ALA A 6 -4.02 -24.76 54.87
C ALA A 6 -4.75 -24.92 53.51
N PRO A 7 -4.07 -24.67 52.38
CA PRO A 7 -2.72 -24.11 52.26
C PRO A 7 -2.65 -22.65 52.75
N SER A 8 -1.49 -22.20 53.22
CA SER A 8 -1.28 -20.80 53.64
C SER A 8 -1.10 -19.84 52.45
N THR A 9 -0.93 -20.38 51.24
CA THR A 9 -0.89 -19.65 49.99
C THR A 9 -1.92 -20.24 49.02
N ILE A 10 -2.75 -19.39 48.42
CA ILE A 10 -3.73 -19.76 47.40
C ILE A 10 -3.54 -18.89 46.16
N ALA A 11 -3.91 -19.38 44.98
CA ALA A 11 -4.13 -18.49 43.84
C ALA A 11 -5.35 -17.60 44.11
N SER A 12 -5.48 -16.46 43.44
CA SER A 12 -6.69 -15.65 43.47
C SER A 12 -7.93 -16.50 43.13
N GLY A 13 -8.96 -16.44 43.98
CA GLY A 13 -10.16 -17.26 43.90
C GLY A 13 -9.98 -18.71 44.40
N GLY A 14 -8.77 -19.11 44.79
CA GLY A 14 -8.49 -20.39 45.42
C GLY A 14 -9.11 -20.53 46.81
N THR A 15 -9.12 -21.74 47.36
CA THR A 15 -9.70 -22.04 48.67
C THR A 15 -8.60 -22.44 49.66
N SER A 16 -8.68 -21.93 50.89
CA SER A 16 -7.85 -22.31 52.02
C SER A 16 -8.73 -22.72 53.20
N THR A 17 -8.38 -23.79 53.90
CA THR A 17 -9.06 -24.16 55.14
C THR A 17 -8.48 -23.34 56.30
N LEU A 18 -9.30 -22.46 56.88
CA LEU A 18 -9.03 -21.79 58.15
C LEU A 18 -9.28 -22.77 59.29
N THR A 19 -8.25 -23.02 60.11
CA THR A 19 -8.37 -23.80 61.35
C THR A 19 -8.18 -22.89 62.56
N ILE A 20 -9.16 -22.89 63.47
CA ILE A 20 -9.09 -22.23 64.78
C ILE A 20 -8.96 -23.32 65.85
N SER A 21 -7.84 -23.36 66.54
CA SER A 21 -7.55 -24.34 67.60
C SER A 21 -7.77 -23.73 68.98
N LEU A 22 -8.80 -24.21 69.67
CA LEU A 22 -9.19 -23.79 71.01
C LEU A 22 -8.65 -24.79 72.03
N GLY A 23 -7.63 -24.39 72.80
CA GLY A 23 -7.05 -25.25 73.84
C GLY A 23 -7.78 -25.08 75.18
N ASN A 24 -7.94 -26.18 75.92
CA ASN A 24 -8.45 -26.15 77.29
C ASN A 24 -7.62 -27.10 78.17
N ALA A 25 -6.77 -26.54 79.02
CA ALA A 25 -5.90 -27.29 79.94
C ALA A 25 -6.61 -27.69 81.25
N ASN A 26 -7.87 -27.28 81.43
CA ASN A 26 -8.65 -27.64 82.61
C ASN A 26 -9.13 -29.11 82.51
N ALA A 27 -9.39 -29.72 83.67
CA ALA A 27 -9.91 -31.09 83.74
C ALA A 27 -11.38 -31.21 83.27
N THR A 28 -12.10 -30.09 83.16
CA THR A 28 -13.51 -30.02 82.75
C THR A 28 -13.67 -29.14 81.52
N ALA A 29 -14.79 -29.30 80.81
CA ALA A 29 -15.11 -28.46 79.66
C ALA A 29 -15.28 -26.99 80.07
N ALA A 30 -14.75 -26.07 79.25
CA ALA A 30 -14.97 -24.64 79.39
C ALA A 30 -16.17 -24.22 78.54
N THR A 31 -17.10 -23.47 79.10
CA THR A 31 -18.29 -22.98 78.41
C THR A 31 -18.09 -21.53 78.02
N LEU A 32 -18.35 -21.19 76.76
CA LEU A 32 -18.29 -19.81 76.27
C LEU A 32 -19.36 -18.96 76.97
N SER A 33 -18.94 -17.85 77.58
CA SER A 33 -19.84 -16.88 78.22
C SER A 33 -20.34 -15.80 77.25
N ALA A 34 -19.69 -15.67 76.09
CA ALA A 34 -20.05 -14.78 74.98
C ALA A 34 -19.77 -15.47 73.64
N ILE A 35 -20.33 -14.94 72.55
CA ILE A 35 -20.03 -15.41 71.20
C ILE A 35 -18.56 -15.11 70.88
N LEU A 36 -17.81 -16.12 70.43
CA LEU A 36 -16.51 -15.90 69.82
C LEU A 36 -16.73 -15.54 68.35
N THR A 37 -16.36 -14.32 67.95
CA THR A 37 -16.42 -13.89 66.54
C THR A 37 -15.01 -13.72 66.02
N ASP A 38 -14.71 -14.43 64.93
CA ASP A 38 -13.55 -14.19 64.09
C ASP A 38 -13.96 -13.32 62.90
N THR A 39 -13.49 -12.08 62.88
CA THR A 39 -13.69 -11.16 61.74
C THR A 39 -12.54 -11.37 60.76
N LEU A 40 -12.87 -11.90 59.58
CA LEU A 40 -11.91 -12.12 58.50
C LEU A 40 -11.37 -10.76 58.01
N PRO A 41 -10.09 -10.68 57.58
CA PRO A 41 -9.53 -9.49 56.98
C PRO A 41 -10.31 -9.06 55.71
N SER A 42 -10.22 -7.78 55.35
CA SER A 42 -10.75 -7.29 54.08
C SER A 42 -10.22 -8.12 52.91
N GLY A 43 -11.10 -8.49 51.97
CA GLY A 43 -10.77 -9.35 50.83
C GLY A 43 -10.91 -10.86 51.09
N VAL A 44 -10.94 -11.31 52.36
CA VAL A 44 -11.14 -12.72 52.71
C VAL A 44 -12.60 -12.96 53.10
N THR A 45 -13.22 -13.95 52.48
CA THR A 45 -14.60 -14.36 52.79
C THR A 45 -14.68 -15.87 52.98
N VAL A 46 -15.72 -16.33 53.67
CA VAL A 46 -16.07 -17.75 53.71
C VAL A 46 -16.37 -18.24 52.29
N ALA A 47 -15.77 -19.35 51.89
CA ALA A 47 -15.91 -19.90 50.54
C ALA A 47 -17.37 -20.26 50.21
N GLY A 48 -17.67 -20.37 48.90
CA GLY A 48 -19.02 -20.70 48.41
C GLY A 48 -19.58 -21.99 48.99
N THR A 49 -18.71 -22.96 49.27
CA THR A 49 -19.00 -24.10 50.16
C THR A 49 -18.16 -23.94 51.43
N PRO A 50 -18.75 -23.52 52.57
CA PRO A 50 -18.00 -23.20 53.77
C PRO A 50 -17.25 -24.36 54.44
N ASN A 51 -17.62 -25.63 54.15
CA ASN A 51 -17.05 -26.84 54.76
C ASN A 51 -16.83 -26.74 56.28
N VAL A 52 -17.84 -26.22 56.98
CA VAL A 52 -17.79 -26.05 58.45
C VAL A 52 -17.62 -27.41 59.12
N GLY A 53 -16.56 -27.55 59.91
CA GLY A 53 -16.21 -28.79 60.60
C GLY A 53 -15.30 -28.57 61.81
N GLY A 54 -14.51 -29.59 62.12
CA GLY A 54 -13.64 -29.63 63.30
C GLY A 54 -14.19 -30.55 64.40
N THR A 55 -13.66 -30.42 65.61
CA THR A 55 -14.00 -31.28 66.76
C THR A 55 -14.77 -30.55 67.86
N CYS A 56 -14.96 -29.23 67.73
CA CYS A 56 -15.73 -28.46 68.70
C CYS A 56 -17.22 -28.79 68.62
N ALA A 57 -17.84 -29.05 69.78
CA ALA A 57 -19.26 -29.36 69.88
C ALA A 57 -20.08 -28.08 70.11
N GLY A 58 -21.05 -27.82 69.24
CA GLY A 58 -21.90 -26.64 69.30
C GLY A 58 -22.08 -26.02 67.93
N THR A 59 -22.78 -24.90 67.85
CA THR A 59 -23.08 -24.24 66.57
C THR A 59 -21.94 -23.29 66.16
N VAL A 60 -21.31 -23.60 65.04
CA VAL A 60 -20.43 -22.68 64.30
C VAL A 60 -21.21 -22.07 63.15
N THR A 61 -21.19 -20.74 63.02
CA THR A 61 -21.85 -20.02 61.91
C THR A 61 -20.81 -19.39 61.01
N ALA A 62 -20.77 -19.85 59.76
CA ALA A 62 -19.93 -19.32 58.68
C ALA A 62 -20.72 -19.39 57.37
N ALA A 63 -21.55 -18.38 57.11
CA ALA A 63 -22.33 -18.33 55.88
C ALA A 63 -21.42 -18.06 54.67
N ALA A 64 -21.70 -18.66 53.52
CA ALA A 64 -20.96 -18.42 52.28
C ALA A 64 -20.93 -16.91 51.95
N GLY A 65 -19.74 -16.40 51.59
CA GLY A 65 -19.51 -14.97 51.32
C GLY A 65 -19.43 -14.08 52.57
N SER A 66 -19.61 -14.62 53.78
CA SER A 66 -19.47 -13.87 55.03
C SER A 66 -18.02 -13.46 55.28
N GLY A 67 -17.82 -12.24 55.82
CA GLY A 67 -16.54 -11.80 56.38
C GLY A 67 -16.33 -12.22 57.84
N THR A 68 -17.16 -13.12 58.39
CA THR A 68 -17.08 -13.55 59.79
C THR A 68 -17.32 -15.06 59.96
N VAL A 69 -16.63 -15.66 60.93
CA VAL A 69 -16.86 -17.01 61.45
C VAL A 69 -17.14 -16.88 62.94
N SER A 70 -18.24 -17.46 63.45
CA SER A 70 -18.61 -17.34 64.86
C SER A 70 -18.90 -18.66 65.54
N TYR A 71 -18.58 -18.75 66.84
CA TYR A 71 -18.87 -19.89 67.69
C TYR A 71 -19.78 -19.44 68.84
N ALA A 72 -20.94 -20.07 68.95
CA ALA A 72 -22.06 -19.57 69.76
C ALA A 72 -21.73 -19.48 71.27
N SER A 73 -22.32 -18.49 71.94
CA SER A 73 -22.33 -18.45 73.40
C SER A 73 -23.01 -19.70 73.96
N GLY A 74 -22.50 -20.23 75.07
CA GLY A 74 -22.94 -21.49 75.66
C GLY A 74 -22.33 -22.74 75.01
N ALA A 75 -21.58 -22.63 73.90
CA ALA A 75 -20.84 -23.75 73.35
C ALA A 75 -19.67 -24.15 74.26
N THR A 76 -19.22 -25.41 74.15
CA THR A 76 -18.23 -25.98 75.08
C THR A 76 -16.92 -26.34 74.38
N ILE A 77 -15.80 -26.09 75.05
CA ILE A 77 -14.48 -26.55 74.67
C ILE A 77 -14.11 -27.71 75.62
N PRO A 78 -14.05 -28.97 75.15
CA PRO A 78 -13.78 -30.11 76.00
C PRO A 78 -12.38 -30.04 76.62
N ALA A 79 -12.14 -30.80 77.70
CA ALA A 79 -10.79 -30.94 78.25
C ALA A 79 -9.84 -31.48 77.16
N GLY A 80 -8.67 -30.85 77.01
CA GLY A 80 -7.74 -31.11 75.89
C GLY A 80 -7.95 -30.22 74.67
N GLY A 81 -9.08 -29.50 74.58
CA GLY A 81 -9.38 -28.55 73.50
C GLY A 81 -10.10 -29.14 72.30
N CYS A 82 -10.39 -28.31 71.30
CA CYS A 82 -11.06 -28.69 70.07
C CYS A 82 -10.69 -27.74 68.91
N THR A 83 -11.06 -28.11 67.69
CA THR A 83 -10.85 -27.28 66.48
C THR A 83 -12.15 -26.88 65.82
N ILE A 84 -12.12 -25.74 65.15
CA ILE A 84 -13.13 -25.30 64.18
C ILE A 84 -12.43 -25.17 62.83
N THR A 85 -12.97 -25.78 61.78
CA THR A 85 -12.47 -25.63 60.41
C THR A 85 -13.54 -24.99 59.53
N VAL A 86 -13.14 -24.03 58.69
CA VAL A 86 -14.00 -23.37 57.71
C VAL A 86 -13.16 -23.09 56.48
N ASP A 87 -13.70 -23.37 55.30
CA ASP A 87 -13.06 -22.99 54.05
C ASP A 87 -13.31 -21.50 53.75
N VAL A 88 -12.24 -20.81 53.42
CA VAL A 88 -12.23 -19.39 53.05
C VAL A 88 -11.60 -19.20 51.68
N THR A 89 -11.92 -18.09 51.03
CA THR A 89 -11.35 -17.69 49.75
C THR A 89 -11.04 -16.20 49.75
N SER A 90 -10.16 -15.78 48.84
CA SER A 90 -9.88 -14.38 48.54
C SER A 90 -9.57 -14.25 47.06
N GLY A 91 -10.15 -13.22 46.44
CA GLY A 91 -9.85 -12.82 45.06
C GLY A 91 -8.80 -11.71 44.97
N SER A 92 -8.32 -11.19 46.11
CA SER A 92 -7.39 -10.06 46.17
C SER A 92 -5.97 -10.56 46.46
N PRO A 93 -5.05 -10.49 45.48
CA PRO A 93 -3.64 -10.82 45.67
C PRO A 93 -2.98 -10.02 46.81
N GLY A 94 -1.99 -10.64 47.46
CA GLY A 94 -1.30 -10.08 48.62
C GLY A 94 -1.38 -10.95 49.87
N THR A 95 -0.71 -10.53 50.94
CA THR A 95 -0.73 -11.26 52.22
C THR A 95 -1.59 -10.50 53.23
N VAL A 96 -2.55 -11.21 53.83
CA VAL A 96 -3.44 -10.69 54.86
C VAL A 96 -3.32 -11.50 56.14
N THR A 97 -3.35 -10.82 57.28
CA THR A 97 -3.26 -11.43 58.61
C THR A 97 -4.62 -11.49 59.27
N ASN A 98 -5.16 -12.70 59.46
CA ASN A 98 -6.38 -12.93 60.24
C ASN A 98 -6.05 -13.00 61.73
N THR A 99 -6.72 -12.19 62.56
CA THR A 99 -6.40 -12.02 63.99
C THR A 99 -7.64 -12.15 64.86
N ILE A 100 -7.59 -13.07 65.82
CA ILE A 100 -8.49 -13.05 66.99
C ILE A 100 -7.71 -12.44 68.15
N ALA A 101 -8.13 -11.27 68.62
CA ALA A 101 -7.43 -10.51 69.65
C ALA A 101 -7.37 -11.22 71.02
N ALA A 102 -6.44 -10.79 71.87
CA ALA A 102 -6.45 -11.19 73.28
C ALA A 102 -7.78 -10.78 73.94
N GLY A 103 -8.37 -11.66 74.74
CA GLY A 103 -9.64 -11.43 75.43
C GLY A 103 -10.92 -11.68 74.60
N ALA A 104 -10.81 -12.02 73.31
CA ALA A 104 -11.95 -12.25 72.42
C ALA A 104 -12.66 -13.60 72.66
N LEU A 105 -11.94 -14.65 73.01
CA LEU A 105 -12.51 -15.89 73.52
C LEU A 105 -12.78 -15.72 75.00
N GLN A 106 -14.06 -15.72 75.38
CA GLN A 106 -14.51 -15.55 76.77
C GLN A 106 -15.22 -16.82 77.24
N THR A 107 -14.75 -17.39 78.35
CA THR A 107 -15.33 -18.60 78.93
C THR A 107 -15.52 -18.46 80.44
N ASN A 108 -16.28 -19.36 81.03
CA ASN A 108 -16.38 -19.48 82.49
C ASN A 108 -15.05 -19.86 83.18
N GLN A 109 -14.04 -20.31 82.43
CA GLN A 109 -12.70 -20.65 82.93
C GLN A 109 -11.64 -19.57 82.58
N GLY A 110 -12.07 -18.40 82.11
CA GLY A 110 -11.21 -17.28 81.73
C GLY A 110 -11.16 -17.02 80.23
N ASN A 111 -10.32 -16.06 79.84
CA ASN A 111 -10.23 -15.57 78.47
C ASN A 111 -8.88 -15.93 77.83
N ASN A 112 -8.78 -15.89 76.50
CA ASN A 112 -7.49 -16.09 75.84
C ASN A 112 -6.51 -14.92 76.15
N ALA A 113 -5.37 -15.23 76.77
CA ALA A 113 -4.40 -14.21 77.17
C ALA A 113 -3.61 -13.58 76.00
N SER A 114 -3.42 -14.33 74.91
CA SER A 114 -2.70 -13.88 73.71
C SER A 114 -3.61 -13.91 72.49
N ALA A 115 -3.34 -13.02 71.53
CA ALA A 115 -3.98 -13.06 70.22
C ALA A 115 -3.55 -14.32 69.46
N ALA A 116 -4.46 -14.86 68.63
CA ALA A 116 -4.12 -15.90 67.67
C ALA A 116 -4.16 -15.31 66.26
N THR A 117 -3.08 -15.48 65.51
CA THR A 117 -2.89 -14.89 64.18
C THR A 117 -2.48 -15.96 63.18
N ALA A 118 -2.89 -15.79 61.92
CA ALA A 118 -2.39 -16.56 60.78
C ALA A 118 -2.39 -15.70 59.52
N ASN A 119 -1.41 -15.91 58.64
CA ASN A 119 -1.32 -15.23 57.35
C ASN A 119 -1.90 -16.10 56.24
N LEU A 120 -2.72 -15.50 55.38
CA LEU A 120 -3.12 -16.05 54.10
C LEU A 120 -2.46 -15.21 53.01
N THR A 121 -1.67 -15.85 52.16
CA THR A 121 -1.10 -15.22 50.96
C THR A 121 -1.93 -15.61 49.75
N VAL A 122 -2.30 -14.64 48.93
CA VAL A 122 -3.02 -14.84 47.67
C VAL A 122 -2.07 -14.45 46.54
N SER A 123 -1.74 -15.38 45.66
CA SER A 123 -0.91 -15.12 44.47
C SER A 123 -1.77 -14.67 43.30
N GLY A 124 -1.34 -13.61 42.61
CA GLY A 124 -1.75 -13.30 41.24
C GLY A 124 -0.62 -13.66 40.26
N ALA A 125 -0.81 -13.37 38.98
CA ALA A 125 0.24 -13.51 37.96
C ALA A 125 0.94 -12.19 37.70
N ASP A 126 2.21 -12.25 37.33
CA ASP A 126 2.90 -11.09 36.81
C ASP A 126 2.62 -10.95 35.31
N LEU A 127 2.29 -9.74 34.86
CA LEU A 127 2.22 -9.38 33.44
C LEU A 127 3.42 -8.50 33.11
N SER A 128 4.21 -8.91 32.12
CA SER A 128 5.45 -8.22 31.78
C SER A 128 5.64 -8.01 30.29
N GLY A 129 6.42 -7.00 29.95
CA GLY A 129 6.77 -6.67 28.56
C GLY A 129 7.85 -5.61 28.52
N ILE A 130 8.12 -5.14 27.31
CA ILE A 130 9.13 -4.14 27.02
C ILE A 130 8.55 -3.04 26.13
N VAL A 131 8.79 -1.79 26.51
CA VAL A 131 8.59 -0.62 25.65
C VAL A 131 9.93 -0.27 25.01
N TYR A 132 10.08 -0.51 23.71
CA TYR A 132 11.36 -0.43 23.03
C TYR A 132 11.37 0.61 21.91
N HIS A 133 12.57 1.11 21.59
CA HIS A 133 12.79 1.93 20.41
C HIS A 133 12.90 1.03 19.19
N ASP A 134 11.82 0.97 18.42
CA ASP A 134 11.72 0.26 17.14
C ASP A 134 12.44 1.07 16.05
N ALA A 135 13.73 0.76 15.87
CA ALA A 135 14.62 1.55 15.01
C ALA A 135 14.52 1.16 13.53
N ASN A 136 13.94 0.00 13.22
CA ASN A 136 13.75 -0.48 11.85
C ASN A 136 12.28 -0.39 11.40
N HIS A 137 11.39 0.02 12.32
CA HIS A 137 9.98 0.33 12.11
C HIS A 137 9.12 -0.89 11.74
N ASN A 138 9.53 -2.10 12.13
CA ASN A 138 8.87 -3.34 11.71
C ASN A 138 7.78 -3.83 12.70
N GLY A 139 7.62 -3.18 13.85
CA GLY A 139 6.64 -3.55 14.87
C GLY A 139 6.97 -4.85 15.61
N SER A 140 8.21 -5.33 15.56
CA SER A 140 8.67 -6.49 16.32
C SER A 140 9.95 -6.18 17.09
N ARG A 141 10.10 -6.79 18.26
CA ARG A 141 11.27 -6.57 19.11
C ARG A 141 12.42 -7.46 18.65
N GLU A 142 13.56 -6.87 18.33
CA GLU A 142 14.77 -7.59 17.96
C GLU A 142 15.97 -7.40 18.92
N PHE A 143 16.96 -8.27 18.74
CA PHE A 143 18.22 -8.18 19.45
C PHE A 143 18.98 -6.89 19.06
N GLY A 144 19.21 -6.01 20.04
CA GLY A 144 19.92 -4.75 19.86
C GLY A 144 19.06 -3.51 20.12
N GLU A 145 17.75 -3.67 20.21
CA GLU A 145 16.84 -2.57 20.54
C GLU A 145 16.82 -2.29 22.05
N SER A 146 16.88 -1.01 22.40
CA SER A 146 16.90 -0.53 23.79
C SER A 146 15.53 -0.03 24.23
N GLY A 147 15.42 0.28 25.52
CA GLY A 147 14.34 1.16 25.99
C GLY A 147 14.39 2.52 25.30
N THR A 148 13.28 3.25 25.40
CA THR A 148 13.10 4.53 24.70
C THR A 148 13.89 5.69 25.33
N GLY A 149 14.42 5.53 26.54
CA GLY A 149 15.01 6.62 27.33
C GLY A 149 14.00 7.56 27.98
N GLU A 150 12.71 7.36 27.71
CA GLU A 150 11.61 8.22 28.17
C GLU A 150 11.02 7.73 29.50
N THR A 151 10.35 8.63 30.22
CA THR A 151 9.57 8.25 31.42
C THR A 151 8.19 7.79 30.98
N LEU A 152 7.96 6.47 31.03
CA LEU A 152 6.73 5.83 30.56
C LEU A 152 6.15 4.91 31.64
N TYR A 153 4.87 4.62 31.47
CA TYR A 153 4.10 3.75 32.36
C TYR A 153 3.22 2.82 31.54
N VAL A 154 2.98 1.61 32.05
CA VAL A 154 1.95 0.71 31.53
C VAL A 154 0.89 0.52 32.60
N LYS A 155 -0.34 0.93 32.28
CA LYS A 155 -1.51 0.84 33.15
C LYS A 155 -2.28 -0.45 32.89
N LEU A 156 -2.68 -1.13 33.96
CA LEU A 156 -3.60 -2.25 33.92
C LEU A 156 -5.03 -1.73 34.05
N VAL A 157 -5.84 -1.84 32.99
CA VAL A 157 -7.21 -1.32 32.97
C VAL A 157 -8.19 -2.48 32.83
N PRO A 158 -9.21 -2.61 33.69
CA PRO A 158 -10.26 -3.61 33.52
C PRO A 158 -10.91 -3.54 32.14
N ARG A 159 -11.14 -4.70 31.52
CA ARG A 159 -11.88 -4.80 30.27
C ARG A 159 -13.23 -5.47 30.50
N SER A 160 -14.30 -4.79 30.14
CA SER A 160 -15.67 -5.34 30.23
C SER A 160 -16.46 -4.99 28.98
N GLY A 161 -17.23 -5.94 28.45
CA GLY A 161 -18.02 -5.74 27.23
C GLY A 161 -17.18 -5.37 25.99
N GLY A 162 -15.90 -5.75 25.95
CA GLY A 162 -14.99 -5.41 24.85
C GLY A 162 -14.42 -3.99 24.90
N SER A 163 -14.56 -3.27 26.01
CA SER A 163 -14.00 -1.92 26.18
C SER A 163 -13.19 -1.82 27.47
N CYS A 164 -12.06 -1.12 27.40
CA CYS A 164 -11.25 -0.77 28.56
C CYS A 164 -12.00 0.31 29.35
N ALA A 165 -12.37 0.02 30.59
CA ALA A 165 -13.13 0.94 31.44
C ALA A 165 -12.28 1.34 32.65
N GLY A 166 -12.03 2.63 32.79
CA GLY A 166 -11.28 3.17 33.92
C GLY A 166 -12.10 3.22 35.22
N PRO A 167 -11.43 3.44 36.36
CA PRO A 167 -9.98 3.69 36.50
C PRO A 167 -9.12 2.44 36.26
N ALA A 168 -7.83 2.64 36.02
CA ALA A 168 -6.84 1.57 36.02
C ALA A 168 -6.73 0.94 37.43
N ASP A 169 -6.59 -0.37 37.47
CA ASP A 169 -6.40 -1.15 38.70
C ASP A 169 -4.97 -1.03 39.23
N ASP A 170 -3.99 -0.92 38.33
CA ASP A 170 -2.57 -0.85 38.67
C ASP A 170 -1.76 -0.11 37.58
N VAL A 171 -0.52 0.26 37.90
CA VAL A 171 0.42 0.90 36.98
C VAL A 171 1.86 0.48 37.26
N ALA A 172 2.57 0.06 36.21
CA ALA A 172 4.00 -0.23 36.26
C ALA A 172 4.80 0.91 35.61
N SER A 173 5.89 1.33 36.25
CA SER A 173 6.90 2.18 35.60
C SER A 173 7.70 1.37 34.58
N VAL A 174 7.99 1.99 33.45
CA VAL A 174 8.87 1.44 32.42
C VAL A 174 10.30 1.86 32.73
N ASP A 175 11.22 0.90 32.79
CA ASP A 175 12.65 1.19 32.91
C ASP A 175 13.14 1.88 31.63
N SER A 176 13.69 3.09 31.74
CA SER A 176 13.99 3.91 30.55
C SER A 176 15.16 3.36 29.72
N GLY A 177 16.08 2.59 30.31
CA GLY A 177 17.23 2.03 29.59
C GLY A 177 16.91 0.71 28.88
N THR A 178 16.18 -0.18 29.55
CA THR A 178 15.85 -1.52 29.06
C THR A 178 14.46 -1.64 28.46
N GLY A 179 13.57 -0.69 28.76
CA GLY A 179 12.16 -0.72 28.38
C GLY A 179 11.30 -1.66 29.24
N ALA A 180 11.88 -2.40 30.18
CA ALA A 180 11.16 -3.42 30.92
C ALA A 180 10.12 -2.84 31.88
N TYR A 181 8.96 -3.49 31.95
CA TYR A 181 7.94 -3.23 32.97
C TYR A 181 7.34 -4.54 33.49
N THR A 182 6.78 -4.51 34.69
CA THR A 182 6.07 -5.65 35.28
C THR A 182 4.94 -5.14 36.17
N LEU A 183 3.72 -5.60 35.90
CA LEU A 183 2.56 -5.47 36.76
C LEU A 183 2.48 -6.74 37.60
N SER A 184 2.61 -6.63 38.92
CA SER A 184 2.78 -7.80 39.78
C SER A 184 1.48 -8.20 40.47
N GLY A 185 1.26 -9.51 40.59
CA GLY A 185 0.12 -10.03 41.32
C GLY A 185 -1.23 -9.63 40.72
N VAL A 186 -1.34 -9.64 39.39
CA VAL A 186 -2.58 -9.37 38.67
C VAL A 186 -3.58 -10.52 38.88
N PRO A 187 -4.83 -10.25 39.33
CA PRO A 187 -5.86 -11.28 39.42
C PRO A 187 -6.24 -11.83 38.04
N PRO A 188 -6.73 -13.08 37.92
CA PRO A 188 -7.30 -13.56 36.67
C PRO A 188 -8.49 -12.71 36.21
N GLY A 189 -8.51 -12.35 34.93
CA GLY A 189 -9.53 -11.47 34.37
C GLY A 189 -9.13 -10.90 33.00
N ASP A 190 -10.05 -10.20 32.36
CA ASP A 190 -9.79 -9.51 31.10
C ASP A 190 -9.37 -8.06 31.36
N TYR A 191 -8.27 -7.66 30.75
CA TYR A 191 -7.65 -6.35 30.92
C TYR A 191 -7.19 -5.75 29.60
N CYS A 192 -6.94 -4.45 29.65
CA CYS A 192 -6.13 -3.73 28.68
C CYS A 192 -4.85 -3.25 29.36
N LEU A 193 -3.73 -3.39 28.67
CA LEU A 193 -2.47 -2.73 28.99
C LEU A 193 -2.44 -1.43 28.17
N ILE A 194 -2.29 -0.31 28.85
CA ILE A 194 -2.27 1.01 28.22
C ILE A 194 -0.92 1.67 28.45
N LEU A 195 -0.21 1.95 27.37
CA LEU A 195 1.00 2.75 27.41
C LEU A 195 0.66 4.23 27.63
N ASP A 196 1.34 4.86 28.59
CA ASP A 196 1.10 6.26 28.94
C ASP A 196 2.38 6.98 29.40
N THR A 197 2.33 8.31 29.32
CA THR A 197 3.34 9.26 29.81
C THR A 197 3.12 9.67 31.27
N ASN A 198 2.01 9.23 31.89
CA ASN A 198 1.69 9.53 33.27
C ASN A 198 1.21 8.29 34.03
N ASN A 199 1.27 8.31 35.37
CA ASN A 199 0.84 7.22 36.24
C ASN A 199 -0.53 7.47 36.91
N THR A 200 -1.33 8.39 36.39
CA THR A 200 -2.65 8.72 36.96
C THR A 200 -3.65 7.62 36.60
N LEU A 201 -4.11 6.85 37.60
CA LEU A 201 -5.01 5.71 37.37
C LEU A 201 -6.38 6.09 36.78
N ALA A 202 -6.87 7.31 37.04
CA ALA A 202 -8.13 7.78 36.44
C ALA A 202 -8.00 8.10 34.94
N ASP A 203 -6.78 8.32 34.46
CA ASP A 203 -6.52 8.53 33.04
C ASP A 203 -6.25 7.17 32.37
N VAL A 204 -7.14 6.79 31.47
CA VAL A 204 -7.05 5.56 30.66
C VAL A 204 -6.94 5.89 29.17
N THR A 205 -6.56 7.11 28.84
CA THR A 205 -6.25 7.52 27.46
C THR A 205 -4.79 7.19 27.18
N PRO A 206 -4.48 6.37 26.17
CA PRO A 206 -3.10 6.10 25.81
C PRO A 206 -2.32 7.39 25.54
N GLY A 207 -1.12 7.46 26.09
CA GLY A 207 -0.22 8.60 25.98
C GLY A 207 1.13 8.16 25.46
N ARG A 208 1.73 8.96 24.57
CA ARG A 208 3.09 8.73 24.06
C ARG A 208 3.95 9.97 24.28
N PRO A 209 5.27 9.80 24.41
CA PRO A 209 6.16 10.96 24.49
C PRO A 209 6.01 11.79 23.22
N SER A 210 6.16 13.09 23.36
CA SER A 210 6.15 13.97 22.20
C SER A 210 7.23 13.52 21.21
N ARG A 211 6.93 13.62 19.91
CA ARG A 211 7.82 13.19 18.80
C ARG A 211 7.88 11.70 18.51
N TRP A 212 7.20 10.85 19.29
CA TRP A 212 7.17 9.40 19.05
C TRP A 212 5.85 8.95 18.43
N ILE A 213 5.92 7.96 17.54
CA ILE A 213 4.76 7.23 17.02
C ILE A 213 4.87 5.75 17.44
N GLY A 214 3.73 5.05 17.53
CA GLY A 214 3.73 3.61 17.80
C GLY A 214 3.81 2.81 16.52
N MET A 215 4.63 1.76 16.54
CA MET A 215 4.76 0.77 15.47
C MET A 215 3.91 -0.45 15.78
N GLU A 216 4.16 -1.03 16.97
CA GLU A 216 3.33 -2.08 17.53
C GLU A 216 2.17 -1.44 18.30
N GLU A 217 0.94 -1.89 18.04
CA GLU A 217 -0.30 -1.34 18.61
C GLU A 217 -0.36 0.19 18.48
N SER A 218 -0.65 0.66 17.26
CA SER A 218 -0.57 2.09 16.89
C SER A 218 -1.46 3.02 17.71
N ASP A 219 -2.41 2.51 18.50
CA ASP A 219 -3.21 3.28 19.45
C ASP A 219 -2.70 3.23 20.90
N GLY A 220 -1.68 2.43 21.20
CA GLY A 220 -1.04 2.29 22.52
C GLY A 220 -1.79 1.38 23.49
N ARG A 221 -2.68 0.52 23.00
CA ARG A 221 -3.46 -0.43 23.80
C ARG A 221 -3.16 -1.86 23.42
N ARG A 222 -3.09 -2.75 24.40
CA ARG A 222 -3.03 -4.19 24.18
C ARG A 222 -4.03 -4.91 25.05
N GLU A 223 -4.73 -5.89 24.50
CA GLU A 223 -5.68 -6.72 25.26
C GLU A 223 -4.98 -7.94 25.86
N VAL A 224 -5.33 -8.29 27.09
CA VAL A 224 -4.78 -9.46 27.79
C VAL A 224 -5.83 -10.12 28.68
N THR A 225 -5.85 -11.45 28.69
CA THR A 225 -6.57 -12.23 29.71
C THR A 225 -5.55 -12.75 30.71
N ALA A 226 -5.52 -12.15 31.89
CA ALA A 226 -4.68 -12.60 32.99
C ALA A 226 -5.20 -13.94 33.54
N VAL A 227 -4.26 -14.80 33.92
CA VAL A 227 -4.48 -16.15 34.45
C VAL A 227 -3.65 -16.33 35.73
N ASN A 228 -3.59 -17.54 36.29
CA ASN A 228 -2.88 -17.80 37.55
C ASN A 228 -1.38 -18.15 37.36
N PHE A 229 -0.77 -17.75 36.24
CA PHE A 229 0.66 -17.89 35.98
C PHE A 229 1.17 -16.70 35.18
N ASP A 230 2.45 -16.39 35.35
CA ASP A 230 3.07 -15.21 34.76
C ASP A 230 3.01 -15.24 33.23
N LEU A 231 2.69 -14.09 32.64
CA LEU A 231 2.64 -13.88 31.20
C LEU A 231 3.63 -12.77 30.82
N SER A 232 4.28 -12.95 29.67
CA SER A 232 5.27 -12.00 29.15
C SER A 232 5.11 -11.78 27.64
N GLY A 233 5.82 -10.79 27.11
CA GLY A 233 5.80 -10.44 25.67
C GLY A 233 4.69 -9.44 25.30
N PHE A 234 4.18 -8.69 26.28
CA PHE A 234 3.25 -7.60 26.03
C PHE A 234 4.02 -6.32 25.66
N ASP A 235 4.71 -6.38 24.53
CA ASP A 235 5.64 -5.33 24.13
C ASP A 235 4.91 -4.14 23.48
N PHE A 236 5.57 -2.98 23.48
CA PHE A 236 5.15 -1.76 22.77
C PHE A 236 6.35 -1.17 22.02
N GLY A 237 6.38 -1.33 20.70
CA GLY A 237 7.35 -0.69 19.82
C GLY A 237 7.02 0.77 19.54
N LEU A 238 7.93 1.69 19.86
CA LEU A 238 7.82 3.10 19.52
C LEU A 238 8.97 3.54 18.61
N TYR A 239 8.69 4.46 17.69
CA TYR A 239 9.70 5.11 16.88
C TYR A 239 9.77 6.60 17.14
N LEU A 240 10.99 7.11 17.31
CA LEU A 240 11.25 8.54 17.40
C LEU A 240 11.30 9.15 15.99
N GLY A 241 10.18 9.70 15.55
CA GLY A 241 10.04 10.28 14.21
C GLY A 241 8.59 10.36 13.76
N SER A 242 8.40 10.43 12.45
CA SER A 242 7.07 10.47 11.82
C SER A 242 6.98 9.46 10.70
N ARG A 243 5.75 9.06 10.37
CA ARG A 243 5.43 8.15 9.28
C ARG A 243 4.64 8.89 8.21
N LEU A 244 4.97 8.65 6.95
CA LEU A 244 4.31 9.22 5.79
C LEU A 244 3.86 8.10 4.86
N SER A 245 2.65 8.19 4.32
CA SER A 245 2.14 7.21 3.35
C SER A 245 1.38 7.88 2.22
N GLY A 246 1.42 7.26 1.04
CA GLY A 246 0.77 7.80 -0.15
C GLY A 246 0.63 6.79 -1.28
N THR A 247 0.29 7.30 -2.45
CA THR A 247 0.07 6.50 -3.66
C THR A 247 0.50 7.25 -4.92
N VAL A 248 1.19 6.55 -5.81
CA VAL A 248 1.40 6.95 -7.20
C VAL A 248 0.38 6.22 -8.08
N PHE A 249 -0.31 6.89 -8.98
CA PHE A 249 -1.45 6.31 -9.71
C PHE A 249 -1.63 6.84 -11.13
N LYS A 250 -2.38 6.08 -11.94
CA LYS A 250 -2.73 6.42 -13.32
C LYS A 250 -3.92 7.38 -13.37
N ASP A 251 -3.63 8.68 -13.44
CA ASP A 251 -4.61 9.78 -13.43
C ASP A 251 -5.30 9.97 -14.81
N THR A 252 -5.89 8.88 -15.30
CA THR A 252 -6.39 8.72 -16.68
C THR A 252 -7.90 8.94 -16.80
N GLY A 253 -8.62 9.10 -15.69
CA GLY A 253 -10.08 9.14 -15.64
C GLY A 253 -10.75 7.77 -15.82
N ALA A 254 -9.99 6.69 -15.60
CA ALA A 254 -10.51 5.33 -15.72
C ALA A 254 -11.69 5.08 -14.78
N GLY A 255 -12.65 4.23 -15.18
CA GLY A 255 -13.76 3.81 -14.32
C GLY A 255 -14.70 4.94 -13.86
N GLY A 256 -14.79 6.04 -14.62
CA GLY A 256 -15.63 7.20 -14.26
C GLY A 256 -14.92 8.23 -13.38
N GLY A 257 -13.61 8.11 -13.20
CA GLY A 257 -12.78 9.12 -12.58
C GLY A 257 -12.61 10.38 -13.45
N THR A 258 -12.03 11.42 -12.89
CA THR A 258 -11.77 12.68 -13.61
C THR A 258 -10.30 12.78 -13.98
N ALA A 259 -9.97 12.53 -15.24
CA ALA A 259 -8.59 12.50 -15.71
C ALA A 259 -7.81 13.80 -15.43
N ASN A 260 -6.52 13.63 -15.13
CA ASN A 260 -5.50 14.65 -14.93
C ASN A 260 -5.80 15.65 -13.80
N ASN A 261 -6.59 15.27 -12.81
CA ASN A 261 -7.02 16.16 -11.73
C ASN A 261 -6.14 16.07 -10.47
N GLY A 262 -5.16 15.16 -10.43
CA GLY A 262 -4.28 14.94 -9.29
C GLY A 262 -4.92 14.23 -8.09
N THR A 263 -6.12 13.66 -8.25
CA THR A 263 -6.82 12.88 -7.23
C THR A 263 -7.12 11.47 -7.73
N LYS A 264 -6.80 10.46 -6.93
CA LYS A 264 -7.11 9.06 -7.27
C LYS A 264 -8.59 8.77 -7.06
N ASP A 265 -9.35 8.70 -8.15
CA ASP A 265 -10.79 8.47 -8.12
C ASP A 265 -11.26 7.47 -9.21
N GLY A 266 -12.56 7.14 -9.19
CA GLY A 266 -13.13 6.16 -10.12
C GLY A 266 -12.45 4.78 -10.06
N GLY A 267 -11.93 4.34 -11.20
CA GLY A 267 -11.23 3.06 -11.40
C GLY A 267 -9.74 3.21 -11.68
N GLU A 268 -9.12 4.32 -11.28
CA GLU A 268 -7.70 4.59 -11.51
C GLU A 268 -6.80 3.66 -10.70
N SER A 269 -5.94 2.92 -11.41
CA SER A 269 -5.01 1.96 -10.82
C SER A 269 -3.77 2.65 -10.27
N GLY A 270 -3.17 2.09 -9.23
CA GLY A 270 -1.84 2.51 -8.81
C GLY A 270 -0.75 2.13 -9.80
N LEU A 271 0.41 2.79 -9.65
CA LEU A 271 1.61 2.58 -10.45
C LEU A 271 2.73 2.02 -9.56
N GLY A 272 3.12 0.78 -9.81
CA GLY A 272 4.19 0.10 -9.07
C GLY A 272 5.58 0.26 -9.69
N ASN A 273 6.62 0.00 -8.89
CA ASN A 273 8.04 0.12 -9.26
C ASN A 273 8.53 1.55 -9.59
N LEU A 274 7.91 2.57 -9.00
CA LEU A 274 8.39 3.96 -9.10
C LEU A 274 9.19 4.32 -7.85
N LEU A 275 10.32 4.98 -8.05
CA LEU A 275 11.14 5.43 -6.94
C LEU A 275 10.51 6.69 -6.34
N VAL A 276 10.17 6.60 -5.06
CA VAL A 276 9.74 7.76 -4.25
C VAL A 276 10.76 7.95 -3.13
N SER A 277 11.07 9.20 -2.80
CA SER A 277 12.11 9.53 -1.82
C SER A 277 11.69 10.69 -0.91
N LEU A 278 11.92 10.54 0.38
CA LEU A 278 11.83 11.61 1.36
C LEU A 278 13.19 12.31 1.45
N THR A 279 13.25 13.60 1.12
CA THR A 279 14.48 14.39 1.08
C THR A 279 14.39 15.68 1.89
N ASP A 280 15.54 16.29 2.12
CA ASP A 280 15.58 17.71 2.51
C ASP A 280 15.06 18.61 1.38
N ASN A 281 14.84 19.89 1.70
CA ASN A 281 14.32 20.86 0.72
C ASN A 281 15.21 21.01 -0.53
N SER A 282 16.52 20.83 -0.40
CA SER A 282 17.47 20.94 -1.51
C SER A 282 17.56 19.68 -2.37
N GLY A 283 17.03 18.55 -1.90
CA GLY A 283 17.21 17.23 -2.49
C GLY A 283 18.60 16.62 -2.25
N SER A 284 19.44 17.24 -1.42
CA SER A 284 20.82 16.77 -1.18
C SER A 284 20.87 15.58 -0.23
N THR A 285 20.03 15.58 0.80
CA THR A 285 19.93 14.50 1.78
C THR A 285 18.67 13.72 1.52
N THR A 286 18.80 12.40 1.37
CA THR A 286 17.67 11.46 1.36
C THR A 286 17.57 10.82 2.75
N TYR A 287 16.41 10.95 3.39
CA TYR A 287 16.13 10.38 4.69
C TYR A 287 15.55 8.97 4.58
N ASP A 288 14.71 8.75 3.57
CA ASP A 288 14.13 7.45 3.26
C ASP A 288 13.77 7.37 1.77
N SER A 289 13.74 6.17 1.20
CA SER A 289 13.37 5.95 -0.20
C SER A 289 12.98 4.51 -0.45
N GLY A 290 12.09 4.30 -1.41
CA GLY A 290 11.59 2.99 -1.75
C GLY A 290 10.89 2.98 -3.09
N LEU A 291 10.62 1.78 -3.58
CA LEU A 291 9.77 1.59 -4.75
C LEU A 291 8.31 1.48 -4.32
N THR A 292 7.40 2.06 -5.08
CA THR A 292 5.97 1.83 -4.90
C THR A 292 5.61 0.36 -5.09
N ALA A 293 4.70 -0.14 -4.25
CA ALA A 293 4.11 -1.46 -4.40
C ALA A 293 3.27 -1.56 -5.68
N GLY A 294 2.86 -2.78 -6.07
CA GLY A 294 2.10 -3.01 -7.31
C GLY A 294 0.77 -2.24 -7.42
N ASP A 295 0.21 -1.82 -6.29
CA ASP A 295 -1.01 -0.99 -6.19
C ASP A 295 -0.71 0.52 -6.04
N GLY A 296 0.55 0.90 -6.25
CA GLY A 296 1.06 2.27 -6.20
C GLY A 296 1.38 2.81 -4.82
N THR A 297 1.13 2.05 -3.76
CA THR A 297 1.32 2.53 -2.39
C THR A 297 2.80 2.63 -2.01
N PHE A 298 3.12 3.59 -1.14
CA PHE A 298 4.44 3.73 -0.51
C PHE A 298 4.29 4.21 0.93
N GLU A 299 5.31 3.95 1.74
CA GLU A 299 5.40 4.37 3.13
C GLU A 299 6.86 4.72 3.47
N PHE A 300 7.06 5.78 4.25
CA PHE A 300 8.36 6.28 4.68
C PHE A 300 8.38 6.69 6.14
N TYR A 301 9.58 6.69 6.71
CA TYR A 301 9.85 7.12 8.07
C TYR A 301 10.84 8.28 8.09
N ALA A 302 10.40 9.40 8.65
CA ALA A 302 11.22 10.58 8.84
C ALA A 302 11.84 10.54 10.26
N PRO A 303 13.17 10.57 10.40
CA PRO A 303 13.82 10.43 11.70
C PRO A 303 13.55 11.63 12.60
N GLY A 304 13.27 11.36 13.87
CA GLY A 304 13.05 12.39 14.90
C GLY A 304 14.31 13.15 15.31
N SER A 305 15.46 12.93 14.65
CA SER A 305 16.63 13.82 14.75
C SER A 305 16.46 15.10 13.92
N ILE A 306 15.48 15.13 13.00
CA ILE A 306 15.15 16.33 12.22
C ILE A 306 14.42 17.34 13.12
N SER A 307 14.85 18.60 13.06
CA SER A 307 14.22 19.70 13.80
C SER A 307 12.82 19.98 13.27
N ASP A 308 11.85 20.19 14.17
CA ASP A 308 10.51 20.64 13.79
C ASP A 308 10.58 21.99 13.05
N GLY A 309 9.69 22.18 12.08
CA GLY A 309 9.69 23.35 11.19
C GLY A 309 10.62 23.23 9.98
N THR A 310 11.44 22.17 9.89
CA THR A 310 12.28 21.91 8.71
C THR A 310 11.41 21.58 7.50
N THR A 311 11.62 22.24 6.37
CA THR A 311 10.95 21.88 5.12
C THR A 311 11.52 20.58 4.56
N LEU A 312 10.67 19.57 4.40
CA LEU A 312 10.98 18.31 3.74
C LEU A 312 10.20 18.17 2.44
N ARG A 313 10.67 17.26 1.57
CA ARG A 313 10.04 16.95 0.29
C ARG A 313 9.86 15.44 0.14
N VAL A 314 8.67 15.00 -0.28
CA VAL A 314 8.49 13.67 -0.86
C VAL A 314 8.50 13.84 -2.37
N VAL A 315 9.46 13.22 -3.04
CA VAL A 315 9.73 13.37 -4.48
C VAL A 315 9.48 12.04 -5.17
N GLU A 316 8.62 12.05 -6.18
CA GLU A 316 8.38 10.95 -7.09
C GLU A 316 9.36 11.04 -8.27
N ARG A 317 9.78 9.89 -8.80
CA ARG A 317 10.54 9.82 -10.05
C ARG A 317 9.81 8.98 -11.08
N ASN A 318 9.19 9.70 -11.99
CA ASN A 318 8.48 9.16 -13.13
C ASN A 318 9.29 8.13 -13.94
N LEU A 319 8.58 7.08 -14.39
CA LEU A 319 9.11 6.13 -15.36
C LEU A 319 9.28 6.80 -16.73
N GLY A 320 10.24 6.31 -17.52
CA GLY A 320 10.41 6.78 -18.89
C GLY A 320 9.11 6.60 -19.70
N GLY A 321 8.64 7.68 -20.33
CA GLY A 321 7.39 7.67 -21.08
C GLY A 321 6.14 7.89 -20.23
N TYR A 322 6.26 8.46 -19.03
CA TYR A 322 5.15 9.00 -18.25
C TYR A 322 5.30 10.52 -18.07
N VAL A 323 4.18 11.19 -17.79
CA VAL A 323 4.06 12.62 -17.55
C VAL A 323 3.21 12.84 -16.30
N SER A 324 3.71 13.63 -15.35
CA SER A 324 2.95 14.01 -14.16
C SER A 324 1.83 14.99 -14.53
N THR A 325 0.64 14.71 -14.04
CA THR A 325 -0.58 15.50 -14.31
C THR A 325 -0.99 16.33 -13.11
N GLY A 326 -0.78 15.83 -11.90
CA GLY A 326 -1.19 16.46 -10.66
C GLY A 326 -0.83 15.62 -9.43
N GLY A 327 -1.25 16.09 -8.26
CA GLY A 327 -0.99 15.40 -7.00
C GLY A 327 -1.55 16.14 -5.81
N GLY A 328 -1.34 15.57 -4.62
CA GLY A 328 -1.91 16.06 -3.38
C GLY A 328 -0.99 15.82 -2.19
N ALA A 329 -0.96 16.79 -1.26
CA ALA A 329 -0.10 16.72 -0.08
C ALA A 329 -0.66 15.85 1.07
N GLY A 330 -1.88 15.32 0.92
CA GLY A 330 -2.55 14.54 1.97
C GLY A 330 -2.72 15.33 3.26
N THR A 331 -2.52 14.66 4.40
CA THR A 331 -2.68 15.27 5.74
C THR A 331 -1.47 16.07 6.22
N THR A 332 -0.39 16.15 5.43
CA THR A 332 0.84 16.86 5.82
C THR A 332 0.65 18.37 6.00
N GLY A 333 -0.44 18.93 5.44
CA GLY A 333 -0.67 20.37 5.37
C GLY A 333 0.27 21.10 4.40
N GLY A 334 1.04 20.36 3.59
CA GLY A 334 1.96 20.89 2.58
C GLY A 334 1.29 21.21 1.24
N GLY A 335 2.12 21.36 0.21
CA GLY A 335 1.69 21.60 -1.18
C GLY A 335 2.42 20.71 -2.18
N TYR A 336 1.71 20.31 -3.23
CA TYR A 336 2.27 19.59 -4.37
C TYR A 336 2.77 20.56 -5.44
N ASP A 337 3.95 20.31 -5.97
CA ASP A 337 4.53 21.01 -7.12
C ASP A 337 4.79 20.02 -8.26
N ARG A 338 4.01 20.16 -9.33
CA ARG A 338 4.08 19.32 -10.53
C ARG A 338 5.40 19.45 -11.30
N ALA A 339 6.04 20.62 -11.26
CA ALA A 339 7.27 20.84 -12.04
C ALA A 339 8.44 20.01 -11.51
N THR A 340 8.41 19.70 -10.22
CA THR A 340 9.45 18.91 -9.54
C THR A 340 8.94 17.56 -9.04
N ASP A 341 7.68 17.25 -9.36
CA ASP A 341 6.91 16.10 -8.91
C ASP A 341 7.08 15.80 -7.41
N ALA A 342 6.83 16.83 -6.60
CA ALA A 342 7.16 16.79 -5.18
C ALA A 342 6.08 17.40 -4.29
N VAL A 343 5.82 16.74 -3.16
CA VAL A 343 5.08 17.31 -2.04
C VAL A 343 6.06 17.94 -1.06
N SER A 344 5.94 19.25 -0.81
CA SER A 344 6.74 19.97 0.18
C SER A 344 5.91 20.31 1.41
N PHE A 345 6.43 20.06 2.61
CA PHE A 345 5.71 20.29 3.88
C PHE A 345 6.67 20.66 5.01
N SER A 346 6.12 21.27 6.07
CA SER A 346 6.86 21.59 7.29
C SER A 346 6.85 20.39 8.23
N PHE A 347 8.01 19.83 8.51
CA PHE A 347 8.14 18.62 9.33
C PHE A 347 7.81 18.89 10.81
N ALA A 348 7.10 17.95 11.41
CA ALA A 348 7.03 17.81 12.86
C ALA A 348 7.10 16.32 13.20
N ALA A 349 7.97 15.97 14.16
CA ALA A 349 8.09 14.59 14.63
C ALA A 349 6.84 14.15 15.43
N GLY A 350 6.59 12.84 15.51
CA GLY A 350 5.45 12.27 16.23
C GLY A 350 4.14 12.29 15.42
N ARG A 351 4.21 12.51 14.11
CA ARG A 351 3.05 12.54 13.21
C ARG A 351 2.93 11.26 12.40
N THR A 352 1.69 10.89 12.08
CA THR A 352 1.38 9.89 11.05
C THR A 352 0.58 10.60 9.98
N ASP A 353 1.25 10.96 8.90
CA ASP A 353 0.64 11.65 7.77
C ASP A 353 0.36 10.65 6.62
N SER A 354 -0.75 10.85 5.92
CA SER A 354 -1.23 9.91 4.91
C SER A 354 -1.91 10.63 3.75
N GLY A 355 -2.17 9.90 2.66
CA GLY A 355 -2.91 10.41 1.51
C GLY A 355 -2.09 11.34 0.62
N LEU A 356 -0.76 11.22 0.63
CA LEU A 356 0.06 11.85 -0.41
C LEU A 356 -0.27 11.21 -1.76
N LEU A 357 -0.42 12.02 -2.80
CA LEU A 357 -0.87 11.58 -4.12
C LEU A 357 0.06 12.13 -5.20
N PHE A 358 0.44 11.27 -6.15
CA PHE A 358 1.19 11.60 -7.36
C PHE A 358 0.47 10.96 -8.55
N GLY A 359 -0.10 11.79 -9.41
CA GLY A 359 -0.87 11.37 -10.58
C GLY A 359 0.00 11.48 -11.83
N ASP A 360 0.16 10.35 -12.51
CA ASP A 360 0.95 10.25 -13.74
C ASP A 360 0.15 9.54 -14.83
N VAL A 361 0.44 9.88 -16.08
CA VAL A 361 -0.17 9.22 -17.25
C VAL A 361 0.90 8.86 -18.26
N PRO A 362 0.70 7.80 -19.08
CA PRO A 362 1.57 7.53 -20.21
C PRO A 362 1.73 8.79 -21.09
N ALA A 363 2.93 8.98 -21.63
CA ALA A 363 3.18 10.05 -22.58
C ALA A 363 2.38 9.80 -23.86
N THR A 364 1.75 10.86 -24.36
CA THR A 364 1.06 10.82 -25.65
C THR A 364 2.07 10.57 -26.77
N THR A 365 1.68 9.75 -27.77
CA THR A 365 2.57 9.43 -28.89
C THR A 365 1.97 9.83 -30.24
N PHE A 366 2.83 10.20 -31.17
CA PHE A 366 2.47 10.48 -32.56
C PHE A 366 3.49 9.78 -33.45
N LEU A 367 3.06 9.08 -34.50
CA LEU A 367 3.87 8.20 -35.36
C LEU A 367 3.28 8.31 -36.78
N THR A 368 3.97 8.10 -37.89
CA THR A 368 5.40 8.01 -38.17
C THR A 368 5.71 9.01 -39.29
N ASP A 369 6.96 9.47 -39.40
CA ASP A 369 7.39 10.26 -40.55
C ASP A 369 7.21 9.52 -41.89
N GLY A 370 7.02 10.27 -42.97
CA GLY A 370 6.78 9.77 -44.31
C GLY A 370 7.79 10.25 -45.34
N SER A 371 8.06 9.43 -46.35
CA SER A 371 8.84 9.86 -47.52
C SER A 371 8.38 9.10 -48.76
N ARG A 372 7.95 9.82 -49.80
CA ARG A 372 7.42 9.23 -51.04
C ARG A 372 7.87 10.03 -52.26
N SER A 373 7.91 9.34 -53.40
CA SER A 373 8.09 9.98 -54.70
C SER A 373 6.76 10.04 -55.44
N ALA A 374 6.53 11.10 -56.21
CA ALA A 374 5.32 11.27 -57.01
C ALA A 374 5.59 11.90 -58.38
N LEU A 375 4.64 11.74 -59.29
CA LEU A 375 4.63 12.43 -60.57
C LEU A 375 3.95 13.80 -60.44
N PRO A 376 4.30 14.79 -61.28
CA PRO A 376 3.57 16.05 -61.33
C PRO A 376 2.07 15.83 -61.57
N GLY A 377 1.22 16.55 -60.83
CA GLY A 377 -0.24 16.50 -60.99
C GLY A 377 -0.92 15.30 -60.31
N THR A 378 -0.19 14.53 -59.49
CA THR A 378 -0.73 13.38 -58.76
C THR A 378 -0.99 13.69 -57.29
N VAL A 379 -1.65 12.76 -56.60
CA VAL A 379 -1.98 12.86 -55.17
C VAL A 379 -1.23 11.78 -54.39
N LEU A 380 -0.73 12.15 -53.21
CA LEU A 380 -0.14 11.26 -52.22
C LEU A 380 -0.92 11.27 -50.92
N PHE A 381 -0.78 10.19 -50.15
CA PHE A 381 -1.33 10.07 -48.81
C PHE A 381 -0.24 9.60 -47.84
N PHE A 382 -0.07 10.33 -46.74
CA PHE A 382 0.85 9.98 -45.67
C PHE A 382 0.06 9.62 -44.40
N PRO A 383 0.06 8.34 -43.99
CA PRO A 383 -0.63 7.91 -42.77
C PRO A 383 0.14 8.31 -41.52
N HIS A 384 -0.58 8.80 -40.52
CA HIS A 384 -0.08 9.02 -39.17
C HIS A 384 -1.03 8.39 -38.14
N THR A 385 -0.48 7.98 -37.01
CA THR A 385 -1.15 7.41 -35.85
C THR A 385 -0.80 8.23 -34.63
N PHE A 386 -1.82 8.75 -33.97
CA PHE A 386 -1.75 9.39 -32.66
C PHE A 386 -2.36 8.46 -31.61
N VAL A 387 -1.74 8.35 -30.43
CA VAL A 387 -2.28 7.59 -29.29
C VAL A 387 -2.25 8.49 -28.06
N ALA A 388 -3.42 8.75 -27.50
CA ALA A 388 -3.57 9.56 -26.29
C ALA A 388 -3.10 8.78 -25.06
N GLY A 389 -2.25 9.39 -24.23
CA GLY A 389 -1.85 8.80 -22.96
C GLY A 389 -2.92 8.88 -21.86
N THR A 390 -3.84 9.84 -22.01
CA THR A 390 -4.90 10.15 -21.04
C THR A 390 -6.09 10.78 -21.76
N ALA A 391 -7.16 11.11 -21.04
CA ALA A 391 -8.27 11.86 -21.62
C ALA A 391 -7.87 13.32 -21.91
N GLY A 392 -8.31 13.83 -23.06
CA GLY A 392 -7.97 15.16 -23.53
C GLY A 392 -8.55 15.47 -24.91
N SER A 393 -8.04 16.52 -25.56
CA SER A 393 -8.41 16.83 -26.94
C SER A 393 -7.20 17.06 -27.83
N VAL A 394 -7.18 16.42 -29.00
CA VAL A 394 -6.13 16.61 -30.01
C VAL A 394 -6.63 17.46 -31.18
N SER A 395 -5.79 18.34 -31.69
CA SER A 395 -5.97 19.03 -32.97
C SER A 395 -4.77 18.79 -33.86
N PHE A 396 -4.99 18.79 -35.17
CA PHE A 396 -3.93 18.56 -36.15
C PHE A 396 -3.85 19.73 -37.13
N CYS A 397 -2.64 20.12 -37.48
CA CYS A 397 -2.40 21.09 -38.55
C CYS A 397 -1.18 20.70 -39.38
N THR A 398 -1.07 21.28 -40.58
CA THR A 398 0.06 21.09 -41.48
C THR A 398 0.72 22.43 -41.77
N SER A 399 2.03 22.38 -41.98
CA SER A 399 2.82 23.45 -42.59
C SER A 399 3.75 22.84 -43.60
N ALA A 400 4.00 23.50 -44.73
CA ALA A 400 4.78 22.92 -45.82
C ALA A 400 5.84 23.89 -46.36
N VAL A 401 6.98 23.33 -46.75
CA VAL A 401 8.08 24.08 -47.38
C VAL A 401 8.47 23.40 -48.69
N ALA A 402 8.17 24.08 -49.80
CA ALA A 402 8.51 23.62 -51.14
C ALA A 402 9.93 24.04 -51.56
N GLY A 403 10.65 23.13 -52.22
CA GLY A 403 12.00 23.35 -52.77
C GLY A 403 12.12 22.80 -54.20
N PRO A 404 12.23 23.66 -55.23
CA PRO A 404 12.14 25.12 -55.20
C PRO A 404 10.72 25.61 -54.86
N ALA A 405 10.60 26.87 -54.42
CA ALA A 405 9.31 27.48 -54.12
C ALA A 405 8.45 27.60 -55.38
N ILE A 406 7.42 26.77 -55.46
CA ILE A 406 6.43 26.76 -56.54
C ILE A 406 5.03 26.79 -55.93
N SER A 407 4.10 27.49 -56.57
CA SER A 407 2.70 27.53 -56.12
C SER A 407 1.94 26.28 -56.57
N GLY A 408 0.86 25.96 -55.85
CA GLY A 408 -0.07 24.90 -56.21
C GLY A 408 0.08 23.60 -55.42
N TRP A 409 1.03 23.52 -54.48
CA TRP A 409 1.02 22.45 -53.46
C TRP A 409 -0.20 22.67 -52.56
N SER A 410 -0.85 21.57 -52.18
CA SER A 410 -1.99 21.62 -51.27
C SER A 410 -2.02 20.39 -50.37
N GLU A 411 -2.12 20.63 -49.07
CA GLU A 411 -2.27 19.61 -48.05
C GLU A 411 -3.67 19.67 -47.44
N THR A 412 -4.35 18.53 -47.33
CA THR A 412 -5.62 18.39 -46.62
C THR A 412 -5.56 17.21 -45.69
N LEU A 413 -6.05 17.38 -44.46
CA LEU A 413 -6.08 16.31 -43.46
C LEU A 413 -7.38 15.50 -43.56
N PHE A 414 -7.25 14.18 -43.45
CA PHE A 414 -8.37 13.24 -43.39
C PHE A 414 -8.22 12.32 -42.18
N ARG A 415 -9.34 11.85 -41.63
CA ARG A 415 -9.39 10.77 -40.64
C ARG A 415 -9.37 9.43 -41.37
N ASP A 416 -8.36 8.62 -41.05
CA ASP A 416 -8.32 7.20 -41.41
C ASP A 416 -9.19 6.46 -40.38
N THR A 417 -10.42 6.15 -40.76
CA THR A 417 -11.43 5.71 -39.78
C THR A 417 -11.29 4.25 -39.39
N ASP A 418 -10.75 3.42 -40.27
CA ASP A 418 -10.47 2.00 -40.01
C ASP A 418 -8.99 1.73 -39.69
N CYS A 419 -8.15 2.77 -39.69
CA CYS A 419 -6.73 2.72 -39.35
C CYS A 419 -5.93 1.75 -40.24
N ASN A 420 -6.36 1.55 -41.48
CA ASN A 420 -5.76 0.58 -42.41
C ASN A 420 -4.58 1.17 -43.21
N GLY A 421 -4.34 2.48 -43.17
CA GLY A 421 -3.27 3.15 -43.92
C GLY A 421 -3.50 3.24 -45.44
N LEU A 422 -4.71 2.95 -45.91
CA LEU A 422 -5.19 3.03 -47.29
C LEU A 422 -6.38 3.99 -47.40
N PHE A 423 -6.20 5.07 -48.14
CA PHE A 423 -7.28 6.02 -48.38
C PHE A 423 -8.46 5.38 -49.13
N GLY A 424 -9.67 5.48 -48.56
CA GLY A 424 -10.87 4.83 -49.06
C GLY A 424 -12.17 5.61 -48.84
N ALA A 425 -13.30 5.01 -49.23
CA ALA A 425 -14.62 5.66 -49.19
C ALA A 425 -15.14 5.97 -47.76
N GLY A 426 -14.55 5.36 -46.73
CA GLY A 426 -14.88 5.60 -45.32
C GLY A 426 -14.12 6.76 -44.69
N ASP A 427 -13.14 7.34 -45.38
CA ASP A 427 -12.29 8.40 -44.83
C ASP A 427 -12.93 9.77 -45.04
N VAL A 428 -12.84 10.60 -44.00
CA VAL A 428 -13.54 11.89 -43.95
C VAL A 428 -12.55 13.02 -43.71
N PRO A 429 -12.77 14.22 -44.28
CA PRO A 429 -11.96 15.38 -43.96
C PRO A 429 -11.90 15.61 -42.45
N LEU A 430 -10.70 15.85 -41.93
CA LEU A 430 -10.49 16.12 -40.53
C LEU A 430 -10.71 17.62 -40.26
N SER A 431 -11.68 17.94 -39.41
CA SER A 431 -11.98 19.32 -39.01
C SER A 431 -12.15 19.44 -37.50
N GLY A 432 -11.49 20.43 -36.90
CA GLY A 432 -11.61 20.71 -35.47
C GLY A 432 -10.79 19.76 -34.59
N SER A 433 -10.98 19.88 -33.27
CA SER A 433 -10.37 19.01 -32.28
C SER A 433 -11.19 17.73 -32.07
N LEU A 434 -10.50 16.66 -31.69
CA LEU A 434 -11.11 15.38 -31.32
C LEU A 434 -10.92 15.15 -29.82
N SER A 435 -12.01 14.89 -29.11
CA SER A 435 -11.95 14.44 -27.72
C SER A 435 -11.61 12.96 -27.63
N LEU A 436 -10.66 12.62 -26.77
CA LEU A 436 -10.10 11.28 -26.63
C LEU A 436 -10.13 10.84 -25.17
N VAL A 437 -10.17 9.52 -24.97
CA VAL A 437 -9.88 8.85 -23.70
C VAL A 437 -8.48 8.23 -23.73
N ALA A 438 -7.99 7.78 -22.57
CA ALA A 438 -6.71 7.09 -22.47
C ALA A 438 -6.60 5.89 -23.43
N ASP A 439 -5.41 5.69 -24.00
CA ASP A 439 -5.05 4.67 -25.00
C ASP A 439 -5.84 4.75 -26.32
N GLN A 440 -6.68 5.77 -26.52
CA GLN A 440 -7.43 5.91 -27.76
C GLN A 440 -6.52 6.28 -28.92
N LYS A 441 -6.59 5.45 -29.97
CA LYS A 441 -5.88 5.64 -31.23
C LYS A 441 -6.69 6.51 -32.21
N VAL A 442 -6.01 7.44 -32.85
CA VAL A 442 -6.52 8.24 -33.98
C VAL A 442 -5.57 8.08 -35.16
N CYS A 443 -6.08 7.60 -36.28
CA CYS A 443 -5.33 7.56 -37.53
C CYS A 443 -5.77 8.69 -38.45
N ILE A 444 -4.82 9.31 -39.14
CA ILE A 444 -5.04 10.39 -40.08
C ILE A 444 -4.24 10.18 -41.35
N PHE A 445 -4.66 10.82 -42.44
CA PHE A 445 -3.85 11.02 -43.63
C PHE A 445 -3.57 12.50 -43.83
N VAL A 446 -2.35 12.81 -44.25
CA VAL A 446 -2.09 14.01 -45.04
C VAL A 446 -2.30 13.65 -46.51
N LYS A 447 -3.35 14.19 -47.13
CA LYS A 447 -3.54 14.18 -48.58
C LYS A 447 -2.72 15.33 -49.16
N GLU A 448 -1.73 15.02 -49.97
CA GLU A 448 -0.88 16.01 -50.64
C GLU A 448 -1.13 16.00 -52.16
N GLU A 449 -1.44 17.16 -52.72
CA GLU A 449 -1.60 17.36 -54.16
C GLU A 449 -0.33 17.97 -54.76
N VAL A 450 0.31 17.22 -55.67
CA VAL A 450 1.53 17.65 -56.35
C VAL A 450 1.15 18.56 -57.53
N PRO A 451 1.70 19.79 -57.65
CA PRO A 451 1.44 20.65 -58.79
C PRO A 451 1.77 19.96 -60.12
N ALA A 452 0.89 20.09 -61.11
CA ALA A 452 1.15 19.58 -62.46
C ALA A 452 2.38 20.23 -63.12
N THR A 453 2.76 21.42 -62.66
CA THR A 453 3.92 22.20 -63.12
C THR A 453 5.20 21.90 -62.34
N ALA A 454 5.16 21.03 -61.34
CA ALA A 454 6.33 20.76 -60.51
C ALA A 454 7.45 20.10 -61.34
N PRO A 455 8.67 20.67 -61.37
CA PRO A 455 9.77 20.07 -62.12
C PRO A 455 10.31 18.81 -61.42
N THR A 456 10.97 17.95 -62.17
CA THR A 456 11.70 16.81 -61.60
C THR A 456 12.71 17.30 -60.54
N ASN A 457 12.81 16.55 -59.45
CA ASN A 457 13.56 16.84 -58.23
C ASN A 457 13.00 17.98 -57.36
N ALA A 458 11.87 18.59 -57.70
CA ALA A 458 11.15 19.43 -56.75
C ALA A 458 10.74 18.60 -55.53
N GLN A 459 10.68 19.25 -54.38
CA GLN A 459 10.35 18.62 -53.12
C GLN A 459 9.35 19.47 -52.37
N ASN A 460 8.56 18.82 -51.52
CA ASN A 460 7.74 19.49 -50.55
C ASN A 460 7.91 18.74 -49.22
N ALA A 461 8.34 19.48 -48.20
CA ALA A 461 8.51 18.97 -46.86
C ALA A 461 7.33 19.46 -46.02
N VAL A 462 6.41 18.56 -45.68
CA VAL A 462 5.24 18.85 -44.85
C VAL A 462 5.58 18.48 -43.41
N THR A 463 5.34 19.40 -42.49
CA THR A 463 5.34 19.14 -41.04
C THR A 463 3.90 19.04 -40.58
N VAL A 464 3.54 17.89 -40.02
CA VAL A 464 2.26 17.62 -39.38
C VAL A 464 2.43 17.83 -37.88
N THR A 465 1.63 18.69 -37.30
CA THR A 465 1.66 18.99 -35.87
C THR A 465 0.39 18.46 -35.23
N ALA A 466 0.52 17.64 -34.20
CA ALA A 466 -0.53 17.25 -33.29
C ALA A 466 -0.37 18.04 -31.98
N THR A 467 -1.37 18.84 -31.64
CA THR A 467 -1.44 19.56 -30.36
C THR A 467 -2.48 18.88 -29.48
N PHE A 468 -2.06 18.37 -28.33
CA PHE A 468 -2.92 17.65 -27.38
C PHE A 468 -3.04 18.40 -26.06
N ASP A 469 -4.27 18.79 -25.71
CA ASP A 469 -4.60 19.44 -24.46
C ASP A 469 -5.15 18.40 -23.47
N TYR A 470 -4.53 18.29 -22.30
CA TYR A 470 -4.92 17.35 -21.25
C TYR A 470 -6.20 17.86 -20.58
N ALA A 471 -7.23 17.02 -20.46
CA ALA A 471 -8.49 17.42 -19.83
C ALA A 471 -8.29 17.66 -18.33
N ASN A 472 -8.90 18.70 -17.75
CA ASN A 472 -8.91 19.01 -16.31
C ASN A 472 -7.56 19.27 -15.61
N ALA A 473 -6.44 19.20 -16.33
CA ALA A 473 -5.13 19.49 -15.77
C ALA A 473 -5.03 20.95 -15.28
N ALA A 474 -4.57 21.13 -14.04
CA ALA A 474 -4.38 22.45 -13.42
C ALA A 474 -3.01 22.55 -12.75
N PRO A 475 -2.09 23.42 -13.25
CA PRO A 475 -2.18 24.23 -14.46
C PRO A 475 -2.39 23.40 -15.74
N ALA A 476 -2.86 24.02 -16.83
CA ALA A 476 -3.07 23.30 -18.09
C ALA A 476 -1.76 22.63 -18.59
N ILE A 477 -1.89 21.44 -19.19
CA ILE A 477 -0.79 20.70 -19.82
C ILE A 477 -1.13 20.55 -21.30
N GLN A 478 -0.14 20.81 -22.15
CA GLN A 478 -0.26 20.68 -23.59
C GLN A 478 0.99 19.99 -24.15
N ASP A 479 0.79 18.95 -24.95
CA ASP A 479 1.83 18.35 -25.77
C ASP A 479 1.75 18.85 -27.20
N VAL A 480 2.90 19.12 -27.81
CA VAL A 480 3.03 19.45 -29.24
C VAL A 480 3.99 18.47 -29.87
N LEU A 481 3.44 17.56 -30.67
CA LEU A 481 4.16 16.47 -31.33
C LEU A 481 4.18 16.74 -32.84
N THR A 482 5.33 16.59 -33.49
CA THR A 482 5.47 16.85 -34.93
C THR A 482 5.96 15.62 -35.69
N ARG A 483 5.47 15.43 -36.91
CA ARG A 483 5.97 14.45 -37.87
C ARG A 483 6.24 15.12 -39.20
N SER A 484 7.21 14.59 -39.94
CA SER A 484 7.63 15.13 -41.23
C SER A 484 7.34 14.16 -42.35
N ASP A 485 6.68 14.68 -43.39
CA ASP A 485 6.47 14.00 -44.66
C ASP A 485 7.30 14.69 -45.74
N LEU A 486 8.01 13.91 -46.56
CA LEU A 486 8.78 14.41 -47.68
C LEU A 486 8.27 13.85 -49.00
N THR A 487 7.79 14.73 -49.86
CA THR A 487 7.46 14.39 -51.24
C THR A 487 8.59 14.79 -52.17
N ARG A 488 9.00 13.88 -53.06
CA ARG A 488 9.98 14.13 -54.14
C ARG A 488 9.34 13.93 -55.50
N VAL A 489 9.36 14.96 -56.32
CA VAL A 489 8.83 14.90 -57.70
C VAL A 489 9.84 14.17 -58.58
N GLY A 490 9.41 13.05 -59.17
CA GLY A 490 10.23 12.25 -60.06
C GLY A 490 9.71 12.21 -61.49
N THR A 491 10.28 11.29 -62.27
CA THR A 491 9.79 10.93 -63.60
C THR A 491 9.05 9.60 -63.52
N VAL A 492 8.47 9.14 -64.62
CA VAL A 492 7.82 7.81 -64.69
C VAL A 492 8.72 6.67 -64.22
N THR A 493 10.05 6.79 -64.40
CA THR A 493 11.01 5.77 -63.97
C THR A 493 11.39 5.85 -62.50
N SER A 494 11.33 7.02 -61.86
CA SER A 494 11.72 7.20 -60.45
C SER A 494 10.55 7.38 -59.48
N ALA A 495 9.35 7.67 -60.00
CA ALA A 495 8.15 7.97 -59.21
C ALA A 495 6.85 7.42 -59.81
N GLY A 496 6.93 6.62 -60.89
CA GLY A 496 5.74 6.02 -61.49
C GLY A 496 5.12 4.90 -60.64
N LEU A 497 5.91 4.24 -59.79
CA LEU A 497 5.45 3.15 -58.94
C LEU A 497 5.18 3.66 -57.52
N LEU A 498 3.95 3.52 -57.07
CA LEU A 498 3.54 3.77 -55.69
C LEU A 498 3.62 2.48 -54.89
N LEU A 499 4.19 2.56 -53.68
CA LEU A 499 4.26 1.43 -52.74
C LEU A 499 3.44 1.74 -51.48
N HIS A 500 2.74 0.73 -51.00
CA HIS A 500 2.12 0.69 -49.67
C HIS A 500 2.55 -0.60 -48.98
N LYS A 501 2.90 -0.52 -47.70
CA LYS A 501 3.34 -1.66 -46.89
C LYS A 501 2.43 -1.79 -45.69
N ALA A 502 1.89 -2.98 -45.49
CA ALA A 502 1.06 -3.34 -44.34
C ALA A 502 1.68 -4.53 -43.61
N VAL A 503 1.37 -4.64 -42.31
CA VAL A 503 1.66 -5.81 -41.49
C VAL A 503 0.33 -6.40 -41.01
N ASP A 504 0.26 -7.72 -40.92
CA ASP A 504 -0.93 -8.44 -40.47
C ASP A 504 -1.27 -8.22 -38.98
N LYS A 505 -0.27 -7.95 -38.14
CA LYS A 505 -0.44 -7.68 -36.71
C LYS A 505 0.16 -6.33 -36.30
N ALA A 506 -0.66 -5.47 -35.71
CA ALA A 506 -0.21 -4.18 -35.17
C ALA A 506 0.57 -4.33 -33.84
N THR A 507 0.33 -5.41 -33.10
CA THR A 507 1.07 -5.81 -31.88
C THR A 507 1.30 -7.32 -31.91
N ALA A 508 2.44 -7.76 -31.40
CA ALA A 508 2.82 -9.17 -31.35
C ALA A 508 3.84 -9.42 -30.23
N LEU A 509 3.85 -10.63 -29.70
CA LEU A 509 4.75 -11.08 -28.64
C LEU A 509 6.09 -11.59 -29.22
N PRO A 510 7.17 -11.61 -28.41
CA PRO A 510 8.42 -12.25 -28.80
C PRO A 510 8.19 -13.71 -29.26
N GLY A 511 8.81 -14.09 -30.37
CA GLY A 511 8.64 -15.39 -31.01
C GLY A 511 7.46 -15.52 -31.98
N GLU A 512 6.55 -14.54 -32.05
CA GLU A 512 5.48 -14.55 -33.04
C GLU A 512 5.96 -14.18 -34.46
N ASP A 513 5.22 -14.68 -35.45
CA ASP A 513 5.43 -14.36 -36.86
C ASP A 513 4.58 -13.14 -37.27
N LEU A 514 5.18 -12.30 -38.10
CA LEU A 514 4.58 -11.13 -38.75
C LEU A 514 4.66 -11.30 -40.27
N THR A 515 3.54 -11.09 -40.95
CA THR A 515 3.46 -11.07 -42.41
C THR A 515 3.40 -9.64 -42.90
N TYR A 516 4.43 -9.20 -43.60
CA TYR A 516 4.44 -7.92 -44.31
C TYR A 516 3.93 -8.11 -45.74
N THR A 517 2.95 -7.31 -46.14
CA THR A 517 2.43 -7.26 -47.51
C THR A 517 2.75 -5.90 -48.12
N LEU A 518 3.44 -5.89 -49.26
CA LEU A 518 3.72 -4.70 -50.05
C LEU A 518 2.82 -4.69 -51.27
N THR A 519 1.96 -3.69 -51.37
CA THR A 519 1.15 -3.40 -52.55
C THR A 519 1.89 -2.39 -53.42
N TYR A 520 2.10 -2.74 -54.69
CA TYR A 520 2.67 -1.85 -55.69
C TYR A 520 1.60 -1.45 -56.72
N THR A 521 1.57 -0.18 -57.10
CA THR A 521 0.58 0.38 -58.03
C THR A 521 1.27 1.25 -59.07
N ASN A 522 0.94 1.08 -60.35
CA ASN A 522 1.40 2.01 -61.38
C ASN A 522 0.54 3.29 -61.36
N ASN A 523 1.12 4.36 -60.84
CA ASN A 523 0.50 5.69 -60.76
C ASN A 523 0.84 6.59 -61.95
N SER A 524 1.48 6.04 -62.99
CA SER A 524 1.77 6.75 -64.23
C SER A 524 0.67 6.55 -65.27
N SER A 525 0.59 7.44 -66.26
CA SER A 525 -0.32 7.30 -67.42
C SER A 525 0.15 6.28 -68.46
N GLY A 526 1.39 5.80 -68.36
CA GLY A 526 1.99 4.79 -69.23
C GLY A 526 2.09 3.42 -68.57
N GLN A 527 2.62 2.43 -69.29
CA GLN A 527 2.98 1.15 -68.69
C GLN A 527 4.36 1.22 -68.03
N LEU A 528 4.53 0.56 -66.88
CA LEU A 528 5.84 0.39 -66.24
C LEU A 528 6.40 -0.99 -66.54
N SER A 529 7.69 -1.07 -66.84
CA SER A 529 8.43 -2.32 -67.07
C SER A 529 9.70 -2.34 -66.24
N SER A 530 10.36 -3.49 -66.13
CA SER A 530 11.57 -3.67 -65.32
C SER A 530 11.37 -3.28 -63.86
N ILE A 531 10.20 -3.61 -63.31
CA ILE A 531 9.83 -3.26 -61.94
C ILE A 531 10.67 -4.08 -60.97
N VAL A 532 11.17 -3.41 -59.93
CA VAL A 532 11.88 -4.02 -58.82
C VAL A 532 11.31 -3.43 -57.53
N VAL A 533 10.93 -4.30 -56.60
CA VAL A 533 10.54 -3.92 -55.24
C VAL A 533 11.61 -4.44 -54.30
N ASN A 534 12.05 -3.60 -53.37
CA ASN A 534 13.08 -3.96 -52.40
C ASN A 534 12.66 -3.48 -51.01
N ASP A 535 12.93 -4.31 -50.01
CA ASP A 535 12.65 -4.03 -48.61
C ASP A 535 13.76 -4.61 -47.72
N MET A 536 13.73 -4.30 -46.43
CA MET A 536 14.63 -4.88 -45.43
C MET A 536 13.84 -5.59 -44.33
N VAL A 537 14.42 -6.68 -43.83
CA VAL A 537 13.96 -7.32 -42.60
C VAL A 537 14.01 -6.29 -41.45
N PRO A 538 12.88 -5.98 -40.80
CA PRO A 538 12.85 -4.99 -39.73
C PRO A 538 13.75 -5.37 -38.56
N ALA A 539 14.27 -4.36 -37.84
CA ALA A 539 15.01 -4.59 -36.61
C ALA A 539 14.19 -5.40 -35.59
N TYR A 540 14.88 -6.16 -34.74
CA TYR A 540 14.27 -7.08 -33.75
C TYR A 540 13.46 -8.24 -34.32
N THR A 541 13.58 -8.49 -35.63
CA THR A 541 12.97 -9.64 -36.30
C THR A 541 14.00 -10.43 -37.11
N THR A 542 13.67 -11.68 -37.46
CA THR A 542 14.48 -12.55 -38.31
C THR A 542 13.65 -13.10 -39.47
N PHE A 543 14.26 -13.27 -40.64
CA PHE A 543 13.58 -13.68 -41.86
C PHE A 543 13.06 -15.13 -41.80
N LEU A 544 11.87 -15.38 -42.35
CA LEU A 544 11.32 -16.72 -42.53
C LEU A 544 11.11 -17.09 -44.00
N SER A 545 10.40 -16.25 -44.77
CA SER A 545 10.10 -16.54 -46.18
C SER A 545 9.67 -15.29 -46.94
N ALA A 546 9.82 -15.29 -48.26
CA ALA A 546 9.27 -14.27 -49.15
C ALA A 546 8.47 -14.92 -50.29
N GLY A 547 7.46 -14.20 -50.79
CA GLY A 547 6.57 -14.71 -51.81
C GLY A 547 6.09 -13.62 -52.76
N CYS A 548 5.76 -14.04 -53.98
CA CYS A 548 5.01 -13.23 -54.93
C CYS A 548 3.52 -13.33 -54.59
N GLY A 549 2.82 -12.20 -54.62
CA GLY A 549 1.37 -12.16 -54.53
C GLY A 549 0.71 -12.41 -55.88
N VAL A 550 -0.58 -12.08 -55.96
CA VAL A 550 -1.35 -12.20 -57.20
C VAL A 550 -0.83 -11.18 -58.22
N LEU A 551 -0.49 -11.65 -59.41
CA LEU A 551 -0.02 -10.79 -60.50
C LEU A 551 -1.21 -10.16 -61.24
N PRO A 552 -1.22 -8.83 -61.41
CA PRO A 552 -2.17 -8.18 -62.29
C PRO A 552 -1.90 -8.52 -63.77
N SER A 553 -2.92 -8.31 -64.61
CA SER A 553 -2.83 -8.53 -66.05
C SER A 553 -1.62 -7.83 -66.67
N ASN A 554 -0.90 -8.54 -67.56
CA ASN A 554 0.32 -8.14 -68.28
C ASN A 554 1.64 -8.21 -67.50
N LEU A 555 1.62 -8.45 -66.18
CA LEU A 555 2.79 -8.97 -65.47
C LEU A 555 2.85 -10.49 -65.64
N THR A 556 3.89 -10.97 -66.30
CA THR A 556 3.99 -12.37 -66.72
C THR A 556 4.85 -13.22 -65.78
N ALA A 557 5.65 -12.60 -64.92
CA ALA A 557 6.49 -13.27 -63.96
C ALA A 557 6.78 -12.38 -62.74
N CYS A 558 7.00 -13.00 -61.59
CA CYS A 558 7.59 -12.39 -60.40
C CYS A 558 8.59 -13.38 -59.80
N THR A 559 9.76 -12.88 -59.42
CA THR A 559 10.83 -13.68 -58.79
C THR A 559 11.32 -12.98 -57.54
N VAL A 560 11.57 -13.75 -56.48
CA VAL A 560 12.34 -13.31 -55.32
C VAL A 560 13.82 -13.45 -55.70
N ASP A 561 14.47 -12.34 -56.03
CA ASP A 561 15.84 -12.32 -56.54
C ASP A 561 16.88 -12.35 -55.42
N GLN A 562 16.51 -11.88 -54.23
CA GLN A 562 17.35 -11.81 -53.06
C GLN A 562 16.49 -12.00 -51.81
N GLU A 563 16.91 -12.90 -50.92
CA GLU A 563 16.35 -13.06 -49.59
C GLU A 563 17.43 -13.53 -48.60
N PRO A 564 17.34 -13.17 -47.31
CA PRO A 564 18.22 -13.72 -46.28
C PRO A 564 17.97 -15.22 -46.06
N ALA A 565 18.91 -15.92 -45.43
CA ALA A 565 18.64 -17.25 -44.91
C ALA A 565 17.59 -17.19 -43.78
N VAL A 566 16.84 -18.28 -43.57
CA VAL A 566 15.89 -18.40 -42.44
C VAL A 566 16.63 -18.13 -41.12
N GLY A 567 16.10 -17.23 -40.30
CA GLY A 567 16.73 -16.75 -39.07
C GLY A 567 17.70 -15.56 -39.25
N GLY A 568 17.97 -15.13 -40.49
CA GLY A 568 18.88 -14.04 -40.82
C GLY A 568 18.22 -12.66 -40.89
N THR A 569 19.03 -11.63 -41.15
CA THR A 569 18.60 -10.26 -41.46
C THR A 569 19.14 -9.83 -42.83
N GLY A 570 18.56 -8.80 -43.44
CA GLY A 570 19.03 -8.29 -44.73
C GLY A 570 17.91 -7.80 -45.64
N ALA A 571 18.22 -7.64 -46.91
CA ALA A 571 17.28 -7.17 -47.92
C ALA A 571 16.47 -8.31 -48.54
N VAL A 572 15.22 -8.02 -48.87
CA VAL A 572 14.34 -8.88 -49.68
C VAL A 572 14.00 -8.13 -50.97
N ARG A 573 14.23 -8.75 -52.13
CA ARG A 573 14.09 -8.10 -53.44
C ARG A 573 13.24 -8.95 -54.38
N TRP A 574 12.24 -8.34 -54.98
CA TRP A 574 11.41 -8.92 -56.04
C TRP A 574 11.66 -8.22 -57.38
N SER A 575 11.75 -8.97 -58.47
CA SER A 575 11.68 -8.42 -59.82
C SER A 575 10.52 -9.01 -60.61
N PHE A 576 10.07 -8.25 -61.60
CA PHE A 576 8.89 -8.57 -62.39
C PHE A 576 9.19 -8.58 -63.88
N GLY A 577 8.65 -9.60 -64.57
CA GLY A 577 8.64 -9.69 -66.03
C GLY A 577 7.32 -9.15 -66.60
N GLY A 578 7.39 -8.56 -67.80
CA GLY A 578 6.24 -7.95 -68.46
C GLY A 578 6.07 -6.47 -68.13
N SER A 579 4.83 -5.98 -68.19
CA SER A 579 4.51 -4.58 -67.90
C SER A 579 3.29 -4.42 -67.01
N LEU A 580 3.38 -3.51 -66.05
CA LEU A 580 2.26 -3.11 -65.19
C LEU A 580 1.49 -1.99 -65.87
N SER A 581 0.23 -2.24 -66.19
CA SER A 581 -0.64 -1.27 -66.87
C SER A 581 -0.94 -0.07 -65.96
N SER A 582 -1.29 1.08 -66.54
CA SER A 582 -1.67 2.28 -65.76
C SER A 582 -2.83 1.95 -64.81
N GLY A 583 -2.73 2.36 -63.55
CA GLY A 583 -3.70 2.09 -62.49
C GLY A 583 -3.75 0.64 -61.99
N ALA A 584 -2.99 -0.29 -62.59
CA ALA A 584 -2.94 -1.67 -62.12
C ALA A 584 -2.08 -1.80 -60.87
N SER A 585 -2.47 -2.72 -59.98
CA SER A 585 -1.79 -3.01 -58.72
C SER A 585 -1.58 -4.51 -58.53
N GLY A 586 -0.54 -4.86 -57.77
CA GLY A 586 -0.30 -6.22 -57.31
C GLY A 586 0.36 -6.22 -55.94
N THR A 587 0.65 -7.41 -55.41
CA THR A 587 1.27 -7.55 -54.09
C THR A 587 2.50 -8.45 -54.11
N VAL A 588 3.39 -8.23 -53.16
CA VAL A 588 4.44 -9.18 -52.70
C VAL A 588 4.40 -9.24 -51.19
N ASN A 589 4.93 -10.30 -50.61
CA ASN A 589 4.94 -10.46 -49.15
C ASN A 589 6.23 -11.10 -48.65
N TYR A 590 6.51 -10.88 -47.37
CA TYR A 590 7.52 -11.62 -46.64
C TYR A 590 7.11 -11.79 -45.17
N VAL A 591 7.60 -12.87 -44.56
CA VAL A 591 7.31 -13.25 -43.17
C VAL A 591 8.58 -13.16 -42.35
N VAL A 592 8.46 -12.59 -41.17
CA VAL A 592 9.54 -12.50 -40.18
C VAL A 592 9.08 -13.00 -38.81
N ARG A 593 10.02 -13.40 -37.97
CA ARG A 593 9.79 -13.77 -36.57
C ARG A 593 10.40 -12.77 -35.61
N ILE A 594 9.66 -12.37 -34.59
CA ILE A 594 10.16 -11.50 -33.52
C ILE A 594 11.18 -12.26 -32.68
N ILE A 595 12.33 -11.63 -32.43
CA ILE A 595 13.41 -12.21 -31.61
C ILE A 595 12.89 -12.36 -30.15
N PRO A 596 13.07 -13.53 -29.51
CA PRO A 596 12.65 -13.79 -28.12
C PRO A 596 13.24 -12.85 -27.07
#